data_AF-A0A094GU40-F1
#
_entry.id   AF-A0A094GU40-F1
#
_cell.length_a   1.000
_cell.length_b   1.000
_cell.length_c   1.000
_cell.angle_alpha   90.00
_cell.angle_beta   90.00
_cell.angle_gamma   90.00
#
_symmetry.space_group_name_H-M   'P 1'
#
loop_
_entity.id
_entity.type
_entity.pdbx_description
1 polymer ?
#
loop_
_entity_poly.entity_id
_entity_poly.type
_entity_poly.pdbx_seq_one_letter_code
_entity_poly.pdbx_strand_id
1 'polypeptide(L)'
;MTLSPANAALMRCAVASPSGSWAVASCADKYFIACRSSPFNWSISDHPVAFPFAASACPHGTTFVAPASALENAYLAQAQQDTHRDYDRRGVFVAFNSVQVDGCWVIGGADAA
;
A
#
# COMPACT_ATOMS: atom_id res chain seq x y z
N MET A 1 19.50 14.00 -2.95
CA MET A 1 18.70 14.62 -1.87
C MET A 1 18.73 13.68 -0.69
N THR A 2 19.33 14.09 0.43
CA THR A 2 19.30 13.32 1.68
C THR A 2 18.04 13.69 2.46
N LEU A 3 17.29 12.69 2.90
CA LEU A 3 16.13 12.89 3.77
C LEU A 3 16.62 13.29 5.17
N SER A 4 15.88 14.20 5.83
CA SER A 4 16.08 14.46 7.26
C SER A 4 15.89 13.16 8.07
N PRO A 5 16.61 12.95 9.19
CA PRO A 5 16.44 11.78 10.05
C PRO A 5 14.98 11.56 10.48
N ALA A 6 14.24 12.64 10.76
CA ALA A 6 12.82 12.55 11.13
C ALA A 6 11.95 12.07 9.96
N ASN A 7 12.25 12.50 8.74
CA ASN A 7 11.55 12.03 7.54
C ASN A 7 11.93 10.59 7.21
N ALA A 8 13.20 10.23 7.34
CA ALA A 8 13.65 8.85 7.17
C ALA A 8 12.95 7.89 8.15
N ALA A 9 12.71 8.32 9.39
CA ALA A 9 11.97 7.53 10.38
C ALA A 9 10.51 7.26 10.01
N LEU A 10 9.90 8.07 9.14
CA LEU A 10 8.52 7.87 8.67
C LEU A 10 8.43 7.02 7.40
N MET A 11 9.53 6.88 6.65
CA MET A 11 9.61 6.15 5.38
C MET A 11 9.64 4.63 5.62
N ARG A 12 8.54 4.09 6.13
CA ARG A 12 8.42 2.71 6.62
C ARG A 12 7.24 1.95 6.01
N CYS A 13 6.55 2.51 5.03
CA CYS A 13 5.41 1.87 4.38
C CYS A 13 5.67 1.67 2.89
N ALA A 14 5.13 0.60 2.31
CA ALA A 14 5.27 0.32 0.88
C ALA A 14 4.04 0.77 0.09
N VAL A 15 4.29 1.33 -1.09
CA VAL A 15 3.26 1.64 -2.08
C VAL A 15 3.56 0.96 -3.39
N ALA A 16 2.52 0.44 -4.05
CA ALA A 16 2.62 -0.19 -5.36
C ALA A 16 2.03 0.75 -6.42
N SER A 17 2.77 0.99 -7.50
CA SER A 17 2.35 1.86 -8.60
C SER A 17 1.50 1.10 -9.62
N PRO A 18 0.79 1.82 -10.52
CA PRO A 18 0.08 1.19 -11.64
C PRO A 18 0.99 0.48 -12.65
N SER A 19 2.32 0.68 -12.59
CA SER A 19 3.29 -0.08 -13.40
C SER A 19 3.78 -1.35 -12.70
N GLY A 20 3.27 -1.65 -11.50
CA GLY A 20 3.70 -2.79 -10.68
C GLY A 20 5.02 -2.58 -9.94
N SER A 21 5.63 -1.38 -10.02
CA SER A 21 6.83 -1.05 -9.25
C SER A 21 6.46 -0.61 -7.83
N TRP A 22 7.36 -0.84 -6.89
CA TRP A 22 7.13 -0.50 -5.48
C TRP A 22 8.07 0.62 -5.05
N ALA A 23 7.58 1.47 -4.15
CA ALA A 23 8.36 2.52 -3.53
C ALA A 23 8.11 2.56 -2.03
N VAL A 24 9.11 3.06 -1.30
CA VAL A 24 8.94 3.39 0.11
C VAL A 24 8.22 4.74 0.23
N ALA A 25 7.32 4.83 1.19
CA ALA A 25 6.49 5.99 1.46
C ALA A 25 6.42 6.28 2.97
N SER A 26 6.08 7.53 3.30
CA SER A 26 5.74 7.92 4.65
C SER A 26 4.44 7.26 5.08
N CYS A 27 4.42 6.57 6.22
CA CYS A 27 3.19 5.97 6.74
C CYS A 27 2.13 6.99 7.18
N ALA A 28 2.53 8.25 7.38
CA ALA A 28 1.65 9.37 7.74
C ALA A 28 0.97 10.01 6.52
N ASP A 29 1.49 9.77 5.31
CA ASP A 29 0.90 10.29 4.09
C ASP A 29 -0.39 9.54 3.78
N LYS A 30 -1.33 10.23 3.13
CA LYS A 30 -2.60 9.64 2.71
C LYS A 30 -2.45 9.01 1.33
N TYR A 31 -2.79 7.73 1.23
CA TYR A 31 -2.81 6.98 -0.01
C TYR A 31 -4.12 6.21 -0.13
N PHE A 32 -4.51 5.93 -1.36
CA PHE A 32 -5.51 4.90 -1.63
C PHE A 32 -4.99 3.52 -1.23
N ILE A 33 -5.90 2.60 -0.91
CA ILE A 33 -5.55 1.31 -0.30
C ILE A 33 -5.83 0.18 -1.28
N ALA A 34 -4.86 -0.72 -1.44
CA ALA A 34 -5.05 -1.98 -2.15
C ALA A 34 -5.86 -2.97 -1.30
N CYS A 35 -7.00 -3.40 -1.80
CA CYS A 35 -7.92 -4.29 -1.11
C CYS A 35 -8.20 -5.53 -1.95
N ARG A 36 -8.08 -6.72 -1.34
CA ARG A 36 -8.16 -8.00 -2.05
C ARG A 36 -9.34 -8.82 -1.54
N SER A 37 -10.13 -9.41 -2.45
CA SER A 37 -11.16 -10.42 -2.13
C SER A 37 -10.71 -11.85 -2.48
N SER A 38 -9.91 -12.00 -3.53
CA SER A 38 -9.26 -13.25 -3.93
C SER A 38 -7.90 -12.95 -4.60
N PRO A 39 -7.00 -13.94 -4.80
CA PRO A 39 -5.66 -13.67 -5.36
C PRO A 39 -5.65 -12.85 -6.66
N PHE A 40 -6.68 -13.01 -7.50
CA PHE A 40 -6.79 -12.34 -8.79
C PHE A 40 -7.82 -11.20 -8.82
N ASN A 41 -8.49 -10.92 -7.69
CA ASN A 41 -9.51 -9.89 -7.59
C ASN A 41 -9.10 -8.81 -6.59
N TRP A 42 -8.69 -7.68 -7.14
CA TRP A 42 -8.22 -6.50 -6.43
C TRP A 42 -9.14 -5.32 -6.68
N SER A 43 -9.32 -4.51 -5.66
CA SER A 43 -10.08 -3.26 -5.69
C SER A 43 -9.28 -2.19 -4.94
N ILE A 44 -9.57 -0.93 -5.24
CA ILE A 44 -8.92 0.21 -4.61
C ILE A 44 -9.95 0.95 -3.76
N SER A 45 -9.57 1.42 -2.57
CA SER A 45 -10.47 2.20 -1.72
C SER A 45 -11.06 3.44 -2.43
N ASP A 46 -12.20 3.93 -1.96
CA ASP A 46 -12.86 5.10 -2.55
C ASP A 46 -12.18 6.42 -2.17
N HIS A 47 -11.45 6.43 -1.06
CA HIS A 47 -10.76 7.61 -0.55
C HIS A 47 -9.40 7.22 0.04
N PRO A 48 -8.44 8.17 0.06
CA PRO A 48 -7.11 7.93 0.63
C PRO A 48 -7.09 8.14 2.14
N VAL A 49 -6.31 7.31 2.84
CA VAL A 49 -6.12 7.36 4.29
C VAL A 49 -4.66 7.12 4.66
N ALA A 50 -4.27 7.47 5.90
CA ALA A 50 -2.95 7.12 6.42
C ALA A 50 -2.89 5.62 6.76
N PHE A 51 -1.67 5.06 6.78
CA PHE A 51 -1.46 3.61 6.92
C PHE A 51 -2.15 2.95 8.12
N PRO A 52 -2.21 3.55 9.34
CA PRO A 52 -2.92 2.96 10.48
C PRO A 52 -4.41 2.74 10.26
N PHE A 53 -5.02 3.47 9.31
CA PHE A 53 -6.43 3.38 8.97
C PHE A 53 -6.68 2.59 7.68
N ALA A 54 -5.64 2.01 7.06
CA ALA A 54 -5.74 1.36 5.76
C ALA A 54 -6.74 0.19 5.76
N ALA A 55 -6.72 -0.63 6.81
CA ALA A 55 -7.60 -1.80 6.91
C ALA A 55 -9.10 -1.42 6.92
N SER A 56 -9.47 -0.31 7.57
CA SER A 56 -10.87 0.13 7.64
C SER A 56 -11.36 0.85 6.39
N ALA A 57 -10.45 1.30 5.51
CA ALA A 57 -10.82 1.93 4.23
C ALA A 57 -11.15 0.93 3.13
N CYS A 58 -10.93 -0.38 3.35
CA CYS A 58 -11.27 -1.40 2.38
C CYS A 58 -12.79 -1.62 2.28
N PRO A 59 -13.34 -1.76 1.06
CA PRO A 59 -14.74 -2.10 0.86
C PRO A 59 -15.15 -3.40 1.57
N HIS A 60 -16.43 -3.54 1.90
CA HIS A 60 -16.95 -4.77 2.48
C HIS A 60 -16.60 -6.01 1.66
N GLY A 61 -16.15 -7.08 2.34
CA GLY A 61 -15.76 -8.33 1.68
C GLY A 61 -14.35 -8.33 1.08
N THR A 62 -13.56 -7.27 1.31
CA THR A 62 -12.15 -7.18 0.90
C THR A 62 -11.26 -6.91 2.10
N THR A 63 -9.98 -7.25 1.97
CA THR A 63 -8.99 -7.09 3.06
C THR A 63 -7.77 -6.33 2.57
N PHE A 64 -7.23 -5.46 3.42
CA PHE A 64 -5.94 -4.82 3.20
C PHE A 64 -4.80 -5.84 3.30
N VAL A 65 -4.09 -6.08 2.21
CA VAL A 65 -3.05 -7.11 2.12
C VAL A 65 -1.99 -6.74 1.09
N ALA A 66 -0.79 -7.30 1.21
CA ALA A 66 0.24 -7.20 0.18
C ALA A 66 0.10 -8.36 -0.85
N PRO A 67 0.38 -8.12 -2.15
CA PRO A 67 0.47 -9.20 -3.14
C PRO A 67 1.48 -10.27 -2.70
N ALA A 68 1.07 -11.54 -2.67
CA ALA A 68 1.94 -12.65 -2.24
C ALA A 68 2.76 -13.27 -3.39
N SER A 69 2.57 -12.81 -4.63
CA SER A 69 3.32 -13.25 -5.81
C SER A 69 3.41 -12.15 -6.87
N ALA A 70 4.30 -12.34 -7.84
CA ALA A 70 4.40 -11.45 -8.99
C ALA A 70 3.09 -11.40 -9.82
N LEU A 71 2.36 -12.51 -9.88
CA LEU A 71 1.07 -12.57 -10.57
C LEU A 71 0.03 -11.70 -9.86
N GLU A 72 -0.07 -11.81 -8.53
CA GLU A 72 -0.97 -10.93 -7.76
C GLU A 72 -0.59 -9.46 -7.91
N ASN A 73 0.70 -9.13 -7.96
CA ASN A 73 1.17 -7.77 -8.18
C ASN A 73 0.73 -7.23 -9.56
N ALA A 74 0.73 -8.09 -10.59
CA ALA A 74 0.22 -7.73 -11.91
C ALA A 74 -1.30 -7.47 -11.90
N TYR A 75 -2.08 -8.26 -11.18
CA TYR A 75 -3.52 -8.02 -11.03
C TYR A 75 -3.82 -6.74 -10.24
N LEU A 76 -3.03 -6.41 -9.21
CA LEU A 76 -3.13 -5.13 -8.52
C LEU A 76 -2.78 -3.94 -9.45
N ALA A 77 -1.74 -4.08 -10.28
CA ALA A 77 -1.39 -3.07 -11.27
C ALA A 77 -2.53 -2.84 -12.28
N GLN A 78 -3.14 -3.93 -12.78
CA GLN A 78 -4.31 -3.85 -13.66
C GLN A 78 -5.50 -3.16 -12.97
N ALA A 79 -5.82 -3.57 -11.74
CA ALA A 79 -6.93 -2.95 -10.98
C ALA A 79 -6.74 -1.44 -10.78
N GLN A 80 -5.50 -0.98 -10.55
CA GLN A 80 -5.21 0.46 -10.51
C GLN A 80 -5.46 1.13 -11.87
N GLN A 81 -5.01 0.54 -12.98
CA GLN A 81 -5.22 1.08 -14.32
C GLN A 81 -6.71 1.17 -14.68
N ASP A 82 -7.51 0.17 -14.30
CA ASP A 82 -8.94 0.10 -14.56
C ASP A 82 -9.75 1.22 -13.86
N THR A 83 -9.20 1.82 -12.80
CA THR A 83 -9.84 2.97 -12.15
C THR A 83 -9.72 4.27 -12.95
N HIS A 84 -8.82 4.34 -13.93
CA HIS A 84 -8.44 5.57 -14.66
C HIS A 84 -8.00 6.74 -13.76
N ARG A 85 -7.62 6.47 -12.50
CA ARG A 85 -7.05 7.46 -11.58
C ARG A 85 -5.53 7.53 -11.77
N ASP A 86 -4.95 8.72 -11.61
CA ASP A 86 -3.51 8.92 -11.74
C ASP A 86 -2.74 8.72 -10.41
N TYR A 87 -3.43 8.64 -9.27
CA TYR A 87 -2.88 8.42 -7.93
C TYR A 87 -1.73 9.37 -7.57
N ASP A 88 -1.73 10.59 -8.10
CA ASP A 88 -0.59 11.53 -8.04
C ASP A 88 0.74 10.93 -8.52
N ARG A 89 0.69 9.84 -9.30
CA ARG A 89 1.82 8.98 -9.69
C ARG A 89 2.54 8.31 -8.52
N ARG A 90 1.89 8.21 -7.36
CA ARG A 90 2.44 7.62 -6.12
C ARG A 90 1.94 6.21 -5.83
N GLY A 91 0.87 5.76 -6.50
CA GLY A 91 0.30 4.42 -6.35
C GLY A 91 -0.60 4.27 -5.12
N VAL A 92 -0.71 3.03 -4.62
CA VAL A 92 -1.59 2.66 -3.50
C VAL A 92 -0.80 1.97 -2.38
N PHE A 93 -1.23 2.13 -1.13
CA PHE A 93 -0.65 1.35 -0.03
C PHE A 93 -0.95 -0.14 -0.22
N VAL A 94 0.07 -0.94 0.09
CA VAL A 94 -0.02 -2.39 0.27
C VAL A 94 0.33 -2.70 1.73
N ALA A 95 -0.18 -3.79 2.29
CA ALA A 95 0.04 -4.15 3.69
C ALA A 95 1.46 -4.73 3.91
N PHE A 96 2.47 -3.91 3.64
CA PHE A 96 3.88 -4.24 3.80
C PHE A 96 4.62 -3.02 4.36
N ASN A 97 5.24 -3.19 5.53
CA ASN A 97 5.77 -2.05 6.28
C ASN A 97 6.88 -2.47 7.24
N SER A 98 7.65 -1.51 7.75
CA SER A 98 8.67 -1.65 8.79
C SER A 98 8.43 -0.72 9.97
N VAL A 99 7.16 -0.44 10.29
CA VAL A 99 6.75 0.59 11.27
C VAL A 99 7.33 0.29 12.65
N GLN A 100 7.17 -0.94 13.13
CA GLN A 100 7.56 -1.36 14.49
C GLN A 100 9.07 -1.39 14.68
N VAL A 101 9.80 -1.95 13.71
CA VAL A 101 11.26 -2.14 13.78
C VAL A 101 11.89 -1.68 12.47
N ASP A 102 12.82 -0.73 12.57
CA ASP A 102 13.49 -0.17 11.41
C ASP A 102 14.20 -1.25 10.59
N GLY A 103 13.98 -1.24 9.28
CA GLY A 103 14.52 -2.25 8.36
C GLY A 103 13.88 -3.64 8.42
N CYS A 104 12.98 -3.92 9.37
CA CYS A 104 12.26 -5.20 9.45
C CYS A 104 10.90 -5.09 8.73
N TRP A 105 10.83 -5.59 7.50
CA TRP A 105 9.62 -5.48 6.70
C TRP A 105 8.69 -6.68 6.89
N VAL A 106 7.45 -6.41 7.30
CA VAL A 106 6.43 -7.40 7.65
C VAL A 106 5.14 -7.16 6.86
N ILE A 107 4.37 -8.23 6.68
CA ILE A 107 3.04 -8.17 6.05
C ILE A 107 2.00 -7.90 7.13
N GLY A 108 1.13 -6.91 6.89
CA GLY A 108 0.02 -6.56 7.77
C GLY A 108 -0.14 -5.06 7.98
N GLY A 109 -1.02 -4.71 8.91
CA GLY A 109 -1.28 -3.33 9.34
C GLY A 109 -0.17 -2.77 10.25
N ALA A 110 -0.42 -1.61 10.85
CA ALA A 110 0.57 -0.90 11.68
C ALA A 110 1.00 -1.66 12.95
N ASP A 111 0.17 -2.59 13.42
CA ASP A 111 0.44 -3.41 14.62
C ASP A 111 1.06 -4.77 14.29
N ALA A 112 1.38 -5.04 13.02
CA ALA A 112 2.09 -6.25 12.63
C ALA A 112 3.57 -6.15 13.07
N ALA A 113 4.09 -7.21 13.68
CA ALA A 113 5.46 -7.32 14.18
C ALA A 113 6.12 -8.62 13.70
#